data_AF-A0A1B7UNK7-F1
#
_entry.id   AF-A0A1B7UNK7-F1
#
_cell.length_a   1.000
_cell.length_b   1.000
_cell.length_c   1.000
_cell.angle_alpha   90.00
_cell.angle_beta   90.00
_cell.angle_gamma   90.00
#
_symmetry.space_group_name_H-M   'P 1'
#
loop_
_entity.id
_entity.type
_entity.pdbx_description
1 polymer ?
#
loop_
_entity_poly.entity_id
_entity_poly.type
_entity_poly.pdbx_seq_one_letter_code
_entity_poly.pdbx_strand_id
1 'polypeptide(L)'
;MQRIQSMFFWLIGLTKKYAGLVALFGFITGLVSLWLVEKREHFAQFFAVLMLAGWVWLMVEHWLRDGLLSRFGVSVSEDLTRFVTQLLHQESLFFALPFFLAATHWDQPQALFTALLLGCALVAVIDPVYNNVLAKRRALFLAFHSFALFAVLMVVLPLLFFLTTSQSLQLSLVIAVVLSIPSMRPLLSNAGFWRLPLLAVLLSVLAGGIWLARGLVPAPVLRLSEIQLSQHVDYTQRSPGPSIETIDVAALQQLGLFAFTSVQAPRGLKEQIYHQWIHNGGEVEQIALDIQGGRKEGYRAWTRKQQFPADPVGNWQIRVVTDSGQLIGSSRFKVTSGAATPAAKPTETPPVTQPVTPTTTLTSTP
;
A
#
# COMPACT_ATOMS: atom_id res chain seq x y z
N MET A 1 44.56 -7.79 1.70
CA MET A 1 43.77 -6.58 1.37
C MET A 1 43.44 -6.47 -0.13
N GLN A 2 44.41 -6.57 -1.04
CA GLN A 2 44.15 -6.43 -2.50
C GLN A 2 43.12 -7.42 -3.07
N ARG A 3 43.16 -8.71 -2.69
CA ARG A 3 42.15 -9.71 -3.13
C ARG A 3 40.72 -9.40 -2.67
N ILE A 4 40.57 -8.79 -1.49
CA ILE A 4 39.26 -8.39 -0.95
C ILE A 4 38.73 -7.19 -1.74
N GLN A 5 39.59 -6.21 -2.01
CA GLN A 5 39.22 -5.05 -2.84
C GLN A 5 38.85 -5.47 -4.27
N SER A 6 39.60 -6.37 -4.90
CA SER A 6 39.31 -6.83 -6.27
C SER A 6 38.00 -7.60 -6.35
N MET A 7 37.75 -8.50 -5.38
CA MET A 7 36.48 -9.24 -5.30
C MET A 7 35.29 -8.30 -5.09
N PHE A 8 35.50 -7.23 -4.32
CA PHE A 8 34.48 -6.24 -4.03
C PHE A 8 34.13 -5.36 -5.23
N PHE A 9 35.13 -4.81 -5.94
CA PHE A 9 34.89 -4.08 -7.18
C PHE A 9 34.27 -4.97 -8.26
N TRP A 10 34.64 -6.25 -8.30
CA TRP A 10 33.99 -7.23 -9.15
C TRP A 10 32.51 -7.40 -8.79
N LEU A 11 32.17 -7.49 -7.50
CA LEU A 11 30.78 -7.59 -7.02
C LEU A 11 29.96 -6.33 -7.36
N ILE A 12 30.54 -5.13 -7.21
CA ILE A 12 29.92 -3.86 -7.66
C ILE A 12 29.70 -3.90 -9.18
N GLY A 13 30.69 -4.35 -9.95
CA GLY A 13 30.56 -4.49 -11.40
C GLY A 13 29.46 -5.47 -11.79
N LEU A 14 29.35 -6.59 -11.07
CA LEU A 14 28.32 -7.61 -11.28
C LEU A 14 26.92 -7.05 -10.99
N THR A 15 26.75 -6.40 -9.84
CA THR A 15 25.46 -5.81 -9.43
C THR A 15 25.03 -4.68 -10.34
N LYS A 16 25.94 -3.81 -10.80
CA LYS A 16 25.63 -2.80 -11.84
C LYS A 16 25.24 -3.44 -13.16
N LYS A 17 25.97 -4.48 -13.60
CA LYS A 17 25.66 -5.21 -14.84
C LYS A 17 24.29 -5.89 -14.78
N TYR A 18 23.91 -6.39 -13.60
CA TYR A 18 22.64 -7.08 -13.36
C TYR A 18 21.68 -6.29 -12.48
N ALA A 19 21.68 -4.95 -12.58
CA ALA A 19 20.84 -4.08 -11.74
C ALA A 19 19.35 -4.48 -11.79
N GLY A 20 18.86 -4.88 -12.97
CA GLY A 20 17.51 -5.41 -13.14
C GLY A 20 17.22 -6.70 -12.35
N LEU A 21 18.19 -7.61 -12.18
CA LEU A 21 18.01 -8.81 -11.36
C LEU A 21 17.95 -8.46 -9.87
N VAL A 22 18.73 -7.47 -9.43
CA VAL A 22 18.68 -6.98 -8.05
C VAL A 22 17.33 -6.31 -7.79
N ALA A 23 16.85 -5.48 -8.72
CA ALA A 23 15.52 -4.88 -8.64
C ALA A 23 14.40 -5.93 -8.60
N LEU A 24 14.52 -6.98 -9.42
CA LEU A 24 13.62 -8.12 -9.40
C LEU A 24 13.67 -8.85 -8.05
N PHE A 25 14.84 -9.00 -7.44
CA PHE A 25 14.98 -9.57 -6.11
C PHE A 25 14.27 -8.72 -5.05
N GLY A 26 14.49 -7.39 -5.04
CA GLY A 26 13.78 -6.48 -4.13
C GLY A 26 12.26 -6.55 -4.31
N PHE A 27 11.79 -6.63 -5.57
CA PHE A 27 10.37 -6.76 -5.90
C PHE A 27 9.78 -8.10 -5.44
N ILE A 28 10.48 -9.20 -5.69
CA ILE A 28 10.08 -10.54 -5.25
C ILE A 28 10.06 -10.58 -3.72
N THR A 29 11.06 -10.01 -3.04
CA THR A 29 11.08 -9.90 -1.59
C THR A 29 9.88 -9.09 -1.08
N GLY A 30 9.52 -7.99 -1.75
CA GLY A 30 8.31 -7.23 -1.47
C GLY A 30 7.03 -8.04 -1.65
N LEU A 31 6.89 -8.78 -2.76
CA LEU A 31 5.74 -9.67 -3.04
C LEU A 31 5.63 -10.79 -2.02
N VAL A 32 6.75 -11.43 -1.69
CA VAL A 32 6.83 -12.49 -0.70
C VAL A 32 6.48 -11.94 0.67
N SER A 33 6.96 -10.75 1.03
CA SER A 33 6.59 -10.04 2.26
C SER A 33 5.09 -9.75 2.30
N LEU A 34 4.51 -9.17 1.25
CA LEU A 34 3.07 -8.89 1.14
C LEU A 34 2.23 -10.17 1.32
N TRP A 35 2.60 -11.26 0.65
CA TRP A 35 1.93 -12.56 0.79
C TRP A 35 2.15 -13.20 2.16
N LEU A 36 3.30 -12.98 2.79
CA LEU A 36 3.61 -13.47 4.14
C LEU A 36 2.91 -12.66 5.23
N VAL A 37 2.62 -11.38 5.03
CA VAL A 37 1.74 -10.61 5.93
C VAL A 37 0.39 -11.33 6.08
N GLU A 38 -0.06 -12.05 5.05
CA GLU A 38 -1.29 -12.84 5.07
C GLU A 38 -1.13 -14.21 5.79
N LYS A 39 0.09 -14.74 5.96
CA LYS A 39 0.32 -16.14 6.36
C LYS A 39 1.28 -16.38 7.54
N ARG A 40 2.37 -15.60 7.69
CA ARG A 40 3.40 -15.73 8.75
C ARG A 40 4.11 -14.37 9.01
N GLU A 41 3.77 -13.70 10.11
CA GLU A 41 4.26 -12.36 10.45
C GLU A 41 5.79 -12.24 10.57
N HIS A 42 6.46 -13.23 11.18
CA HIS A 42 7.88 -13.13 11.52
C HIS A 42 8.80 -12.93 10.31
N PHE A 43 8.44 -13.44 9.13
CA PHE A 43 9.27 -13.28 7.94
C PHE A 43 9.13 -11.90 7.30
N ALA A 44 7.91 -11.33 7.28
CA ALA A 44 7.71 -9.96 6.80
C ALA A 44 8.44 -8.95 7.72
N GLN A 45 8.37 -9.19 9.03
CA GLN A 45 9.11 -8.40 10.03
C GLN A 45 10.63 -8.53 9.85
N PHE A 46 11.16 -9.70 9.52
CA PHE A 46 12.59 -9.88 9.25
C PHE A 46 13.09 -8.97 8.13
N PHE A 47 12.41 -8.95 6.98
CA PHE A 47 12.79 -8.06 5.87
C PHE A 47 12.59 -6.59 6.21
N ALA A 48 11.55 -6.25 6.97
CA ALA A 48 11.33 -4.90 7.45
C ALA A 48 12.45 -4.42 8.40
N VAL A 49 12.90 -5.26 9.32
CA VAL A 49 14.06 -4.98 10.20
C VAL A 49 15.34 -4.83 9.39
N LEU A 50 15.59 -5.73 8.43
CA LEU A 50 16.76 -5.65 7.55
C LEU A 50 16.78 -4.32 6.77
N MET A 51 15.63 -3.88 6.28
CA MET A 51 15.46 -2.62 5.58
C MET A 51 15.76 -1.41 6.49
N LEU A 52 15.18 -1.36 7.69
CA LEU A 52 15.49 -0.29 8.66
C LEU A 52 16.95 -0.29 9.07
N ALA A 53 17.55 -1.48 9.26
CA ALA A 53 18.96 -1.60 9.58
C ALA A 53 19.83 -1.02 8.44
N GLY A 54 19.47 -1.24 7.18
CA GLY A 54 20.14 -0.63 6.02
C GLY A 54 20.06 0.91 6.03
N TRP A 55 18.91 1.48 6.38
CA TRP A 55 18.75 2.92 6.52
C TRP A 55 19.50 3.51 7.70
N VAL A 56 19.45 2.87 8.87
CA VAL A 56 20.23 3.29 10.06
C VAL A 56 21.72 3.21 9.75
N TRP A 57 22.18 2.16 9.07
CA TRP A 57 23.56 2.04 8.62
C TRP A 57 23.95 3.22 7.73
N LEU A 58 23.13 3.57 6.72
CA LEU A 58 23.40 4.71 5.83
C LEU A 58 23.49 6.03 6.61
N MET A 59 22.66 6.22 7.64
CA MET A 59 22.72 7.42 8.48
C MET A 59 24.02 7.53 9.29
N VAL A 60 24.51 6.40 9.79
CA VAL A 60 25.73 6.36 10.63
C VAL A 60 27.00 6.23 9.75
N GLU A 61 26.86 5.91 8.46
CA GLU A 61 27.97 5.67 7.53
C GLU A 61 29.03 6.77 7.58
N HIS A 62 28.61 8.04 7.57
CA HIS A 62 29.55 9.16 7.62
C HIS A 62 30.42 9.14 8.88
N TRP A 63 29.82 8.85 10.04
CA TRP A 63 30.51 8.82 11.33
C TRP A 63 31.38 7.57 11.47
N LEU A 64 30.88 6.43 10.97
CA LEU A 64 31.62 5.19 10.85
C LEU A 64 32.87 5.36 9.99
N ARG A 65 32.76 6.05 8.84
CA ARG A 65 33.88 6.31 7.93
C ARG A 65 34.94 7.18 8.58
N ASP A 66 34.55 8.27 9.24
CA ASP A 66 35.49 9.16 9.93
C ASP A 66 36.16 8.45 11.13
N GLY A 67 35.41 7.60 11.84
CA GLY A 67 35.94 6.73 12.89
C GLY A 67 36.90 5.64 12.38
N LEU A 68 36.60 5.03 11.23
CA LEU A 68 37.44 3.99 10.63
C LEU A 68 38.73 4.55 10.05
N LEU A 69 38.65 5.74 9.44
CA LEU A 69 39.79 6.51 8.98
C LEU A 69 40.71 6.88 10.15
N SER A 70 40.15 7.45 11.22
CA SER A 70 40.93 7.89 12.38
C SER A 70 41.52 6.74 13.19
N ARG A 71 40.85 5.59 13.27
CA ARG A 71 41.28 4.45 14.10
C ARG A 71 42.09 3.39 13.35
N PHE A 72 41.81 3.18 12.07
CA PHE A 72 42.41 2.09 11.27
C PHE A 72 43.06 2.56 9.96
N GLY A 73 42.98 3.84 9.60
CA GLY A 73 43.58 4.38 8.37
C GLY A 73 42.92 3.87 7.08
N VAL A 74 41.73 3.28 7.15
CA VAL A 74 41.03 2.72 5.99
C VAL A 74 40.02 3.72 5.45
N SER A 75 40.22 4.19 4.22
CA SER A 75 39.27 5.06 3.52
C SER A 75 38.23 4.25 2.76
N VAL A 76 36.96 4.46 3.07
CA VAL A 76 35.86 3.98 2.23
C VAL A 76 35.77 4.86 0.96
N SER A 77 35.70 4.23 -0.21
CA SER A 77 35.64 4.92 -1.50
C SER A 77 34.28 5.59 -1.72
N GLU A 78 34.28 6.77 -2.33
CA GLU A 78 33.05 7.52 -2.62
C GLU A 78 32.12 6.76 -3.59
N ASP A 79 32.70 6.01 -4.53
CA ASP A 79 31.97 5.15 -5.44
C ASP A 79 31.20 4.04 -4.72
N LEU A 80 31.74 3.52 -3.62
CA LEU A 80 31.04 2.53 -2.82
C LEU A 80 29.84 3.16 -2.11
N THR A 81 30.03 4.30 -1.44
CA THR A 81 28.93 5.00 -0.75
C THR A 81 27.78 5.31 -1.72
N ARG A 82 28.09 5.81 -2.93
CA ARG A 82 27.08 6.08 -3.96
C ARG A 82 26.37 4.80 -4.40
N PHE A 83 27.11 3.72 -4.61
CA PHE A 83 26.55 2.43 -4.98
C PHE A 83 25.63 1.87 -3.88
N VAL A 84 26.07 1.86 -2.60
CA VAL A 84 25.26 1.39 -1.47
C VAL A 84 24.01 2.25 -1.30
N THR A 85 24.13 3.57 -1.45
CA THR A 85 22.98 4.48 -1.37
C THR A 85 21.97 4.22 -2.48
N GLN A 86 22.43 4.04 -3.72
CA GLN A 86 21.57 3.69 -4.84
C GLN A 86 20.89 2.34 -4.63
N LEU A 87 21.66 1.33 -4.20
CA LEU A 87 21.16 0.00 -3.90
C LEU A 87 20.08 0.05 -2.81
N LEU A 88 20.31 0.81 -1.73
CA LEU A 88 19.33 0.94 -0.66
C LEU A 88 18.04 1.63 -1.14
N HIS A 89 18.14 2.69 -1.94
CA HIS A 89 16.97 3.31 -2.56
C HIS A 89 16.20 2.33 -3.44
N GLN A 90 16.91 1.59 -4.29
CA GLN A 90 16.33 0.60 -5.17
C GLN A 90 15.59 -0.47 -4.36
N GLU A 91 16.27 -1.13 -3.41
CA GLU A 91 15.67 -2.17 -2.59
C GLU A 91 14.48 -1.65 -1.79
N SER A 92 14.55 -0.42 -1.25
CA SER A 92 13.45 0.20 -0.50
C SER A 92 12.21 0.41 -1.38
N LEU A 93 12.40 0.98 -2.56
CA LEU A 93 11.32 1.29 -3.49
C LEU A 93 10.70 0.01 -4.05
N PHE A 94 11.51 -0.97 -4.47
CA PHE A 94 11.00 -2.24 -4.99
C PHE A 94 10.39 -3.13 -3.91
N PHE A 95 10.85 -3.05 -2.66
CA PHE A 95 10.21 -3.71 -1.53
C PHE A 95 8.83 -3.11 -1.24
N ALA A 96 8.70 -1.79 -1.23
CA ALA A 96 7.45 -1.11 -0.92
C ALA A 96 6.44 -1.18 -2.08
N LEU A 97 6.91 -1.21 -3.33
CA LEU A 97 6.09 -1.12 -4.53
C LEU A 97 4.93 -2.13 -4.60
N PRO A 98 5.12 -3.45 -4.34
CA PRO A 98 4.01 -4.41 -4.29
C PRO A 98 2.87 -4.04 -3.34
N PHE A 99 3.18 -3.48 -2.17
CA PHE A 99 2.18 -3.07 -1.18
C PHE A 99 1.34 -1.90 -1.71
N PHE A 100 1.99 -0.90 -2.30
CA PHE A 100 1.28 0.22 -2.91
C PHE A 100 0.46 -0.22 -4.14
N LEU A 101 1.02 -1.06 -5.02
CA LEU A 101 0.28 -1.59 -6.17
C LEU A 101 -0.98 -2.36 -5.74
N ALA A 102 -0.90 -3.14 -4.65
CA ALA A 102 -2.04 -3.90 -4.13
C ALA A 102 -3.09 -3.02 -3.43
N ALA A 103 -2.69 -1.89 -2.85
CA ALA A 103 -3.58 -0.97 -2.14
C ALA A 103 -4.17 0.13 -3.03
N THR A 104 -3.65 0.31 -4.26
CA THR A 104 -4.05 1.42 -5.14
C THR A 104 -5.36 1.13 -5.86
N HIS A 105 -6.32 2.04 -5.72
CA HIS A 105 -7.48 2.13 -6.60
C HIS A 105 -7.15 2.98 -7.82
N TRP A 106 -7.03 2.35 -8.99
CA TRP A 106 -6.52 2.98 -10.21
C TRP A 106 -7.48 4.01 -10.85
N ASP A 107 -8.77 3.97 -10.48
CA ASP A 107 -9.78 4.96 -10.87
C ASP A 107 -9.80 6.19 -9.95
N GLN A 108 -8.91 6.25 -8.95
CA GLN A 108 -8.88 7.27 -7.92
C GLN A 108 -7.58 8.09 -7.99
N PRO A 109 -7.56 9.30 -7.39
CA PRO A 109 -6.35 10.14 -7.33
C PRO A 109 -5.11 9.46 -6.73
N GLN A 110 -5.31 8.37 -5.98
CA GLN A 110 -4.24 7.53 -5.44
C GLN A 110 -3.32 6.92 -6.50
N ALA A 111 -3.82 6.72 -7.73
CA ALA A 111 -3.02 6.24 -8.85
C ALA A 111 -1.81 7.13 -9.14
N LEU A 112 -1.92 8.45 -8.92
CA LEU A 112 -0.84 9.40 -9.15
C LEU A 112 0.35 9.16 -8.20
N PHE A 113 0.06 8.87 -6.93
CA PHE A 113 1.10 8.57 -5.93
C PHE A 113 1.85 7.29 -6.32
N THR A 114 1.13 6.24 -6.69
CA THR A 114 1.72 4.95 -7.06
C THR A 114 2.46 5.02 -8.39
N ALA A 115 1.98 5.81 -9.35
CA ALA A 115 2.71 6.09 -10.58
C ALA A 115 4.03 6.85 -10.32
N LEU A 116 4.01 7.83 -9.41
CA LEU A 116 5.23 8.50 -8.95
C LEU A 116 6.20 7.52 -8.30
N LEU A 117 5.71 6.64 -7.42
CA LEU A 117 6.51 5.60 -6.77
C LEU A 117 7.16 4.67 -7.80
N LEU A 118 6.39 4.21 -8.80
CA LEU A 118 6.89 3.39 -9.90
C LEU A 118 7.97 4.14 -10.70
N GLY A 119 7.74 5.42 -11.01
CA GLY A 119 8.72 6.28 -11.67
C GLY A 119 10.01 6.41 -10.87
N CYS A 120 9.92 6.59 -9.56
CA CYS A 120 11.08 6.61 -8.66
C CYS A 120 11.83 5.27 -8.64
N ALA A 121 11.10 4.15 -8.61
CA ALA A 121 11.69 2.81 -8.65
C ALA A 121 12.47 2.60 -9.97
N LEU A 122 11.90 3.01 -11.11
CA LEU A 122 12.58 2.97 -12.41
C LEU A 122 13.83 3.84 -12.43
N VAL A 123 13.75 5.06 -11.89
CA VAL A 123 14.92 5.96 -11.76
C VAL A 123 16.03 5.32 -10.93
N ALA A 124 15.71 4.58 -9.86
CA ALA A 124 16.71 3.91 -9.02
C ALA A 124 17.50 2.81 -9.76
N VAL A 125 16.86 2.12 -10.71
CA VAL A 125 17.45 1.01 -11.48
C VAL A 125 18.25 1.50 -12.68
N ILE A 126 17.82 2.60 -13.29
CA ILE A 126 18.46 3.12 -14.51
C ILE A 126 19.68 3.96 -14.10
N ASP A 127 20.83 3.29 -14.00
CA ASP A 127 22.13 3.85 -13.60
C ASP A 127 22.44 5.25 -14.20
N PRO A 128 22.32 5.46 -15.53
CA PRO A 128 22.59 6.77 -16.12
C PRO A 128 21.64 7.86 -15.61
N VAL A 129 20.37 7.55 -15.39
CA VAL A 129 19.38 8.52 -14.91
C VAL A 129 19.65 8.85 -13.44
N TYR A 130 19.88 7.83 -12.62
CA TYR A 130 20.20 8.01 -11.21
C TYR A 130 21.49 8.83 -11.01
N ASN A 131 22.60 8.39 -11.59
CA ASN A 131 23.90 8.99 -11.32
C ASN A 131 24.16 10.28 -12.12
N ASN A 132 23.68 10.39 -13.37
CA ASN A 132 23.99 11.56 -14.20
C ASN A 132 22.94 12.67 -14.11
N VAL A 133 21.70 12.38 -13.70
CA VAL A 133 20.64 13.39 -13.60
C VAL A 133 20.26 13.65 -12.16
N LEU A 134 19.84 12.60 -11.43
CA LEU A 134 19.33 12.73 -10.07
C LEU A 134 20.44 13.13 -9.08
N ALA A 135 21.53 12.37 -9.01
CA ALA A 135 22.62 12.58 -8.05
C ALA A 135 23.36 13.91 -8.23
N LYS A 136 23.34 14.50 -9.45
CA LYS A 136 23.94 15.82 -9.70
C LYS A 136 23.10 16.97 -9.16
N ARG A 137 21.79 16.78 -9.01
CA ARG A 137 20.84 17.82 -8.58
C ARG A 137 20.47 17.63 -7.11
N ARG A 138 21.17 18.33 -6.21
CA ARG A 138 21.07 18.16 -4.74
C ARG A 138 19.63 18.18 -4.20
N ALA A 139 18.83 19.17 -4.58
CA ALA A 139 17.44 19.28 -4.10
C ALA A 139 16.56 18.12 -4.59
N LEU A 140 16.76 17.68 -5.85
CA LEU A 140 16.02 16.56 -6.42
C LEU A 140 16.44 15.24 -5.78
N PHE A 141 17.74 15.03 -5.58
CA PHE A 141 18.27 13.87 -4.86
C PHE A 141 17.72 13.81 -3.43
N LEU A 142 17.68 14.95 -2.74
CA LEU A 142 17.13 15.05 -1.39
C LEU A 142 15.63 14.70 -1.36
N ALA A 143 14.84 15.29 -2.25
CA ALA A 143 13.42 14.96 -2.36
C ALA A 143 13.20 13.47 -2.66
N PHE A 144 14.00 12.89 -3.57
CA PHE A 144 13.95 11.46 -3.89
C PHE A 144 14.33 10.58 -2.70
N HIS A 145 15.41 10.91 -1.99
CA HIS A 145 15.89 10.21 -0.80
C HIS A 145 14.82 10.22 0.31
N SER A 146 14.27 11.39 0.62
CA SER A 146 13.18 11.52 1.60
C SER A 146 11.93 10.77 1.17
N PHE A 147 11.58 10.79 -0.13
CA PHE A 147 10.43 10.07 -0.65
C PHE A 147 10.61 8.55 -0.59
N ALA A 148 11.79 8.03 -0.93
CA ALA A 148 12.10 6.60 -0.82
C ALA A 148 12.04 6.12 0.63
N LEU A 149 12.59 6.90 1.57
CA LEU A 149 12.50 6.65 3.00
C LEU A 149 11.04 6.69 3.49
N PHE A 150 10.28 7.72 3.09
CA PHE A 150 8.86 7.84 3.43
C PHE A 150 8.06 6.62 2.94
N ALA A 151 8.23 6.23 1.68
CA ALA A 151 7.48 5.12 1.07
C ALA A 151 7.76 3.80 1.78
N VAL A 152 9.02 3.51 2.12
CA VAL A 152 9.36 2.28 2.83
C VAL A 152 8.88 2.30 4.28
N LEU A 153 8.95 3.44 4.97
CA LEU A 153 8.44 3.58 6.34
C LEU A 153 6.93 3.40 6.44
N MET A 154 6.18 3.86 5.43
CA MET A 154 4.73 3.64 5.33
C MET A 154 4.35 2.16 5.33
N VAL A 155 5.25 1.28 4.89
CA VAL A 155 5.08 -0.18 4.92
C VAL A 155 5.67 -0.77 6.19
N VAL A 156 6.88 -0.37 6.56
CA VAL A 156 7.67 -1.02 7.61
C VAL A 156 7.16 -0.69 9.02
N LEU A 157 6.82 0.57 9.29
CA LEU A 157 6.35 1.00 10.61
C LEU A 157 5.11 0.24 11.11
N PRO A 158 4.02 0.10 10.33
CA PRO A 158 2.85 -0.64 10.79
C PRO A 158 3.13 -2.14 10.96
N LEU A 159 4.05 -2.72 10.18
CA LEU A 159 4.42 -4.13 10.29
C LEU A 159 5.24 -4.46 11.55
N LEU A 160 6.10 -3.52 11.99
CA LEU A 160 6.98 -3.73 13.14
C LEU A 160 6.36 -3.26 14.46
N PHE A 161 5.61 -2.16 14.43
CA PHE A 161 5.14 -1.47 15.62
C PHE A 161 3.62 -1.45 15.76
N PHE A 162 2.89 -2.11 14.85
CA PHE A 162 1.42 -2.19 14.85
C PHE A 162 0.74 -0.81 14.86
N LEU A 163 1.38 0.15 14.20
CA LEU A 163 0.91 1.53 14.10
C LEU A 163 -0.22 1.65 13.08
N THR A 164 -1.24 2.44 13.40
CA THR A 164 -2.31 2.80 12.46
C THR A 164 -1.75 3.44 11.19
N THR A 165 -2.54 3.47 10.12
CA THR A 165 -2.15 4.14 8.87
C THR A 165 -1.87 5.62 9.11
N SER A 166 -2.68 6.30 9.93
CA SER A 166 -2.50 7.71 10.30
C SER A 166 -1.18 7.95 11.07
N GLN A 167 -0.89 7.15 12.10
CA GLN A 167 0.37 7.22 12.85
C GLN A 167 1.58 6.93 11.96
N SER A 168 1.48 5.91 11.11
CA SER A 168 2.54 5.53 10.17
C SER A 168 2.83 6.65 9.18
N LEU A 169 1.79 7.33 8.66
CA LEU A 169 1.94 8.49 7.78
C LEU A 169 2.65 9.65 8.48
N GLN A 170 2.21 10.02 9.68
CA GLN A 170 2.83 11.10 10.46
C GLN A 170 4.30 10.81 10.77
N LEU A 171 4.59 9.62 11.32
CA LEU A 171 5.94 9.24 11.68
C LEU A 171 6.83 9.11 10.44
N SER A 172 6.33 8.56 9.33
CA SER A 172 7.10 8.46 8.09
C SER A 172 7.49 9.83 7.55
N LEU A 173 6.57 10.81 7.59
CA LEU A 173 6.87 12.19 7.18
C LEU A 173 7.93 12.83 8.09
N VAL A 174 7.74 12.74 9.41
CA VAL A 174 8.68 13.33 10.38
C VAL A 174 10.06 12.68 10.29
N ILE A 175 10.12 11.36 10.30
CA ILE A 175 11.37 10.59 10.21
C ILE A 175 12.06 10.86 8.88
N ALA A 176 11.33 10.90 7.76
CA ALA A 176 11.91 11.20 6.46
C ALA A 176 12.56 12.59 6.44
N VAL A 177 11.90 13.62 6.99
CA VAL A 177 12.49 14.97 7.09
C VAL A 177 13.71 14.97 7.99
N VAL A 178 13.59 14.43 9.21
CA VAL A 178 14.66 14.46 10.24
C VAL A 178 15.90 13.70 9.77
N LEU A 179 15.72 12.49 9.22
CA LEU A 179 16.84 11.65 8.78
C LEU A 179 17.44 12.08 7.44
N SER A 180 16.75 12.91 6.65
CA SER A 180 17.32 13.45 5.42
C SER A 180 18.29 14.62 5.65
N ILE A 181 18.32 15.20 6.85
CA ILE A 181 19.20 16.35 7.18
C ILE A 181 20.66 15.91 7.40
N PRO A 182 20.98 14.86 8.19
CA PRO A 182 22.36 14.42 8.42
C PRO A 182 23.10 14.00 7.15
N SER A 183 22.42 13.34 6.21
CA SER A 183 23.00 12.85 4.96
C SER A 183 23.54 13.99 4.06
N MET A 184 23.19 15.24 4.36
CA MET A 184 23.59 16.43 3.61
C MET A 184 24.80 17.19 4.17
N ARG A 185 25.29 16.86 5.38
CA ARG A 185 26.42 17.58 6.00
C ARG A 185 27.68 17.65 5.11
N PRO A 186 28.10 16.57 4.42
CA PRO A 186 29.27 16.62 3.53
C PRO A 186 29.03 17.48 2.28
N LEU A 187 27.79 17.54 1.79
CA LEU A 187 27.41 18.34 0.61
C LEU A 187 27.33 19.84 0.91
N LEU A 188 27.22 20.20 2.20
CA LEU A 188 27.06 21.56 2.70
C LEU A 188 28.34 22.15 3.32
N SER A 189 29.45 21.40 3.41
CA SER A 189 30.69 21.85 4.08
C SER A 189 31.28 23.14 3.47
N ASN A 190 31.05 23.40 2.17
CA ASN A 190 31.46 24.62 1.46
C ASN A 190 30.33 25.64 1.24
N ALA A 191 29.20 25.46 1.90
CA ALA A 191 27.95 26.15 1.60
C ALA A 191 27.47 26.89 2.86
N GLY A 192 27.29 28.22 2.78
CA GLY A 192 26.96 29.05 3.95
C GLY A 192 25.80 28.51 4.81
N PHE A 193 25.87 28.78 6.12
CA PHE A 193 24.99 28.22 7.16
C PHE A 193 23.47 28.37 6.89
N TRP A 194 23.05 29.34 6.07
CA TRP A 194 21.67 29.56 5.62
C TRP A 194 21.09 28.47 4.71
N ARG A 195 21.92 27.64 4.06
CA ARG A 195 21.41 26.60 3.16
C ARG A 195 20.78 25.42 3.89
N LEU A 196 21.27 25.10 5.09
CA LEU A 196 20.69 24.05 5.92
C LEU A 196 19.24 24.35 6.33
N PRO A 197 18.91 25.54 6.90
CA PRO A 197 17.52 25.87 7.19
C PRO A 197 16.67 25.98 5.92
N LEU A 198 17.21 26.46 4.80
CA LEU A 198 16.46 26.48 3.52
C LEU A 198 16.06 25.07 3.05
N LEU A 199 16.97 24.11 3.14
CA LEU A 199 16.68 22.71 2.79
C LEU A 199 15.71 22.06 3.78
N ALA A 200 15.83 22.37 5.08
CA ALA A 200 14.87 21.92 6.08
C ALA A 200 13.47 22.47 5.77
N VAL A 201 13.35 23.76 5.43
CA VAL A 201 12.08 24.37 4.99
C VAL A 201 11.55 23.68 3.74
N LEU A 202 12.39 23.42 2.72
CA LEU A 202 11.98 22.70 1.53
C LEU A 202 11.38 21.32 1.88
N LEU A 203 12.06 20.55 2.71
CA LEU A 203 11.60 19.23 3.16
C LEU A 203 10.30 19.31 3.96
N SER A 204 10.19 20.29 4.86
CA SER A 204 8.96 20.53 5.61
C SER A 204 7.79 20.94 4.70
N VAL A 205 8.04 21.75 3.66
CA VAL A 205 7.02 22.11 2.66
C VAL A 205 6.58 20.88 1.87
N LEU A 206 7.52 20.04 1.43
CA LEU A 206 7.19 18.78 0.74
C LEU A 206 6.38 17.84 1.63
N ALA A 207 6.80 17.66 2.89
CA ALA A 207 6.09 16.84 3.86
C ALA A 207 4.69 17.39 4.18
N GLY A 208 4.56 18.71 4.33
CA GLY A 208 3.28 19.39 4.49
C GLY A 208 2.38 19.22 3.26
N GLY A 209 2.96 19.26 2.06
CA GLY A 209 2.25 18.97 0.81
C GLY A 209 1.69 17.56 0.77
N ILE A 210 2.48 16.55 1.15
CA ILE A 210 2.02 15.15 1.25
C ILE A 210 0.94 15.02 2.34
N TRP A 211 1.08 15.69 3.48
CA TRP A 211 0.08 15.68 4.55
C TRP A 211 -1.27 16.27 4.10
N LEU A 212 -1.25 17.37 3.35
CA LEU A 212 -2.46 17.94 2.77
C LEU A 212 -3.06 17.05 1.68
N ALA A 213 -2.20 16.41 0.88
CA ALA A 213 -2.58 15.45 -0.15
C ALA A 213 -2.72 14.01 0.38
N ARG A 214 -2.86 13.80 1.69
CA ARG A 214 -2.78 12.44 2.29
C ARG A 214 -3.83 11.47 1.76
N GLY A 215 -5.00 11.95 1.33
CA GLY A 215 -6.01 11.12 0.68
C GLY A 215 -5.56 10.48 -0.64
N LEU A 216 -4.52 11.05 -1.29
CA LEU A 216 -3.88 10.50 -2.49
C LEU A 216 -2.86 9.40 -2.15
N VAL A 217 -2.47 9.22 -0.89
CA VAL A 217 -1.54 8.17 -0.51
C VAL A 217 -2.34 6.89 -0.25
N PRO A 218 -2.11 5.77 -0.96
CA PRO A 218 -2.74 4.49 -0.61
C PRO A 218 -2.39 4.06 0.81
N ALA A 219 -3.23 3.26 1.46
CA ALA A 219 -2.91 2.63 2.74
C ALA A 219 -2.24 1.26 2.47
N PRO A 220 -0.90 1.18 2.40
CA PRO A 220 -0.21 0.05 1.74
C PRO A 220 -0.36 -1.30 2.46
N VAL A 221 -0.71 -1.28 3.75
CA VAL A 221 -0.89 -2.49 4.56
C VAL A 221 -2.35 -2.88 4.76
N LEU A 222 -3.31 -2.07 4.31
CA LEU A 222 -4.74 -2.37 4.42
C LEU A 222 -5.27 -2.78 3.05
N ARG A 223 -6.04 -3.87 3.01
CA ARG A 223 -6.68 -4.35 1.78
C ARG A 223 -8.14 -4.66 2.02
N LEU A 224 -9.02 -4.13 1.18
CA LEU A 224 -10.42 -4.50 1.17
C LEU A 224 -10.57 -5.83 0.40
N SER A 225 -10.95 -6.89 1.10
CA SER A 225 -11.23 -8.19 0.48
C SER A 225 -12.63 -8.25 -0.10
N GLU A 226 -13.58 -7.63 0.58
CA GLU A 226 -14.99 -7.68 0.22
C GLU A 226 -15.68 -6.41 0.71
N ILE A 227 -16.57 -5.87 -0.13
CA ILE A 227 -17.56 -4.88 0.26
C ILE A 227 -18.87 -5.24 -0.41
N GLN A 228 -19.91 -5.40 0.39
CA GLN A 228 -21.22 -5.81 -0.10
C GLN A 228 -22.32 -5.05 0.60
N LEU A 229 -23.31 -4.67 -0.19
CA LEU A 229 -24.52 -4.04 0.30
C LEU A 229 -25.64 -5.04 0.33
N SER A 230 -26.33 -5.13 1.46
CA SER A 230 -27.45 -6.04 1.62
C SER A 230 -28.49 -5.50 2.60
N GLN A 231 -29.72 -5.98 2.49
CA GLN A 231 -30.76 -5.73 3.49
C GLN A 231 -30.71 -6.72 4.66
N HIS A 232 -29.93 -7.79 4.52
CA HIS A 232 -29.82 -8.86 5.52
C HIS A 232 -28.37 -9.23 5.77
N VAL A 233 -28.05 -9.59 7.01
CA VAL A 233 -26.75 -10.13 7.42
C VAL A 233 -27.03 -11.35 8.29
N ASP A 234 -26.37 -12.47 7.99
CA ASP A 234 -26.39 -13.63 8.87
C ASP A 234 -25.42 -13.37 10.03
N TYR A 235 -25.96 -13.12 11.22
CA TYR A 235 -25.16 -12.86 12.42
C TYR A 235 -24.39 -14.09 12.92
N THR A 236 -24.85 -15.29 12.59
CA THR A 236 -24.20 -16.54 13.02
C THR A 236 -22.98 -16.82 12.16
N GLN A 237 -23.12 -16.70 10.83
CA GLN A 237 -22.03 -16.90 9.87
C GLN A 237 -21.19 -15.64 9.66
N ARG A 238 -21.68 -14.48 10.12
CA ARG A 238 -21.11 -13.14 9.87
C ARG A 238 -20.88 -12.91 8.38
N SER A 239 -21.89 -13.22 7.59
CA SER A 239 -21.88 -13.11 6.13
C SER A 239 -23.00 -12.17 5.64
N PRO A 240 -22.75 -11.42 4.57
CA PRO A 240 -23.79 -10.61 3.94
C PRO A 240 -24.83 -11.48 3.24
N GLY A 241 -26.06 -10.97 3.15
CA GLY A 241 -27.08 -11.50 2.25
C GLY A 241 -26.79 -11.16 0.78
N PRO A 242 -27.80 -11.28 -0.12
CA PRO A 242 -27.65 -10.94 -1.54
C PRO A 242 -27.13 -9.52 -1.75
N SER A 243 -26.24 -9.35 -2.74
CA SER A 243 -25.68 -8.05 -3.11
C SER A 243 -26.74 -7.18 -3.76
N ILE A 244 -26.75 -5.89 -3.40
CA ILE A 244 -27.70 -4.91 -3.90
C ILE A 244 -26.93 -3.83 -4.67
N GLU A 245 -27.19 -3.76 -5.97
CA GLU A 245 -26.71 -2.65 -6.83
C GLU A 245 -27.81 -1.61 -7.06
N THR A 246 -29.09 -2.02 -6.99
CA THR A 246 -30.25 -1.15 -7.17
C THR A 246 -31.31 -1.46 -6.13
N ILE A 247 -31.88 -0.43 -5.52
CA ILE A 247 -32.91 -0.56 -4.49
C ILE A 247 -33.99 0.51 -4.68
N ASP A 248 -35.25 0.15 -4.43
CA ASP A 248 -36.33 1.12 -4.45
C ASP A 248 -36.42 1.92 -3.14
N VAL A 249 -36.96 3.14 -3.22
CA VAL A 249 -37.10 4.03 -2.05
C VAL A 249 -37.88 3.38 -0.92
N ALA A 250 -38.95 2.63 -1.21
CA ALA A 250 -39.80 2.05 -0.18
C ALA A 250 -39.05 0.95 0.58
N ALA A 251 -38.38 0.04 -0.12
CA ALA A 251 -37.57 -1.02 0.49
C ALA A 251 -36.37 -0.44 1.27
N LEU A 252 -35.75 0.64 0.77
CA LEU A 252 -34.67 1.33 1.46
C LEU A 252 -35.14 1.93 2.78
N GLN A 253 -36.30 2.61 2.80
CA GLN A 253 -36.85 3.24 4.00
C GLN A 253 -37.37 2.23 5.02
N GLN A 254 -37.87 1.08 4.57
CA GLN A 254 -38.40 0.04 5.47
C GLN A 254 -37.31 -0.77 6.17
N LEU A 255 -36.32 -1.27 5.42
CA LEU A 255 -35.33 -2.22 5.94
C LEU A 255 -33.98 -1.56 6.27
N GLY A 256 -33.71 -0.40 5.68
CA GLY A 256 -32.38 0.21 5.67
C GLY A 256 -31.40 -0.58 4.80
N LEU A 257 -30.11 -0.32 4.97
CA LEU A 257 -29.05 -1.01 4.25
C LEU A 257 -27.88 -1.33 5.17
N PHE A 258 -27.43 -2.59 5.10
CA PHE A 258 -26.17 -3.00 5.69
C PHE A 258 -25.05 -2.80 4.68
N ALA A 259 -24.00 -2.11 5.10
CA ALA A 259 -22.72 -2.10 4.41
C ALA A 259 -21.82 -3.09 5.12
N PHE A 260 -21.62 -4.25 4.52
CA PHE A 260 -20.70 -5.28 5.00
C PHE A 260 -19.33 -5.08 4.35
N THR A 261 -18.28 -5.18 5.14
CA THR A 261 -16.90 -5.08 4.67
C THR A 261 -16.02 -6.11 5.34
N SER A 262 -15.04 -6.60 4.58
CA SER A 262 -13.92 -7.36 5.13
C SER A 262 -12.61 -6.69 4.77
N VAL A 263 -11.87 -6.27 5.80
CA VAL A 263 -10.57 -5.59 5.64
C VAL A 263 -9.45 -6.47 6.17
N GLN A 264 -8.52 -6.83 5.31
CA GLN A 264 -7.26 -7.47 5.67
C GLN A 264 -6.28 -6.42 6.20
N ALA A 265 -5.66 -6.75 7.33
CA ALA A 265 -4.68 -5.95 8.02
C ALA A 265 -3.62 -6.85 8.67
N PRO A 266 -2.36 -6.37 8.83
CA PRO A 266 -1.32 -7.09 9.55
C PRO A 266 -1.79 -7.50 10.94
N ARG A 267 -1.40 -8.67 11.40
CA ARG A 267 -1.77 -9.12 12.74
C ARG A 267 -1.18 -8.18 13.80
N GLY A 268 -1.92 -8.02 14.89
CA GLY A 268 -1.61 -7.04 15.94
C GLY A 268 -2.06 -5.60 15.64
N LEU A 269 -2.23 -5.22 14.36
CA LEU A 269 -2.73 -3.89 13.99
C LEU A 269 -4.18 -3.71 14.47
N LYS A 270 -4.44 -2.58 15.12
CA LYS A 270 -5.78 -2.08 15.44
C LYS A 270 -5.95 -0.75 14.73
N GLU A 271 -6.97 -0.63 13.90
CA GLU A 271 -7.20 0.55 13.08
C GLU A 271 -8.67 0.93 13.17
N GLN A 272 -8.96 2.23 13.21
CA GLN A 272 -10.30 2.73 13.00
C GLN A 272 -10.46 3.10 11.53
N ILE A 273 -11.45 2.49 10.88
CA ILE A 273 -11.87 2.81 9.52
C ILE A 273 -13.27 3.42 9.57
N TYR A 274 -13.70 3.97 8.45
CA TYR A 274 -15.00 4.60 8.35
C TYR A 274 -15.73 4.17 7.10
N HIS A 275 -17.03 3.90 7.25
CA HIS A 275 -17.97 3.89 6.14
C HIS A 275 -18.44 5.31 5.88
N GLN A 276 -17.88 5.92 4.84
CA GLN A 276 -18.26 7.22 4.34
C GLN A 276 -19.35 7.04 3.27
N TRP A 277 -20.55 7.52 3.57
CA TRP A 277 -21.72 7.48 2.69
C TRP A 277 -21.80 8.77 1.88
N ILE A 278 -21.82 8.62 0.56
CA ILE A 278 -21.87 9.70 -0.41
C ILE A 278 -23.14 9.56 -1.24
N HIS A 279 -23.90 10.65 -1.34
CA HIS A 279 -25.11 10.76 -2.15
C HIS A 279 -24.92 11.85 -3.20
N ASN A 280 -25.06 11.51 -4.47
CA ASN A 280 -24.90 12.43 -5.61
C ASN A 280 -23.59 13.27 -5.54
N GLY A 281 -22.52 12.69 -5.00
CA GLY A 281 -21.21 13.32 -4.84
C GLY A 281 -21.00 14.10 -3.54
N GLY A 282 -22.06 14.35 -2.76
CA GLY A 282 -21.97 14.96 -1.43
C GLY A 282 -21.84 13.91 -0.33
N GLU A 283 -20.93 14.13 0.60
CA GLU A 283 -20.83 13.31 1.82
C GLU A 283 -22.04 13.58 2.72
N VAL A 284 -22.70 12.51 3.16
CA VAL A 284 -23.92 12.59 3.99
C VAL A 284 -23.66 12.10 5.41
N GLU A 285 -22.85 11.05 5.57
CA GLU A 285 -22.60 10.44 6.87
C GLU A 285 -21.29 9.66 6.87
N GLN A 286 -20.61 9.63 8.02
CA GLN A 286 -19.42 8.85 8.25
C GLN A 286 -19.58 8.03 9.53
N ILE A 287 -19.51 6.70 9.43
CA ILE A 287 -19.71 5.77 10.56
C ILE A 287 -18.40 5.05 10.86
N ALA A 288 -17.90 5.18 12.08
CA ALA A 288 -16.66 4.56 12.54
C ALA A 288 -16.79 3.05 12.79
N LEU A 289 -15.74 2.31 12.47
CA LEU A 289 -15.60 0.88 12.68
C LEU A 289 -14.18 0.57 13.14
N ASP A 290 -14.06 -0.17 14.24
CA ASP A 290 -12.77 -0.66 14.69
C ASP A 290 -12.46 -2.01 14.05
N ILE A 291 -11.32 -2.12 13.39
CA ILE A 291 -10.83 -3.36 12.80
C ILE A 291 -9.59 -3.85 13.53
N GLN A 292 -9.44 -5.18 13.57
CA GLN A 292 -8.28 -5.83 14.15
C GLN A 292 -7.68 -6.83 13.16
N GLY A 293 -6.41 -6.67 12.85
CA GLY A 293 -5.73 -7.50 11.88
C GLY A 293 -5.40 -8.91 12.39
N GLY A 294 -5.10 -9.80 11.44
CA GLY A 294 -4.63 -11.16 11.72
C GLY A 294 -5.55 -12.33 11.41
N ARG A 295 -6.68 -12.06 10.74
CA ARG A 295 -7.50 -13.11 10.11
C ARG A 295 -7.21 -13.17 8.62
N LYS A 296 -7.05 -14.38 8.08
CA LYS A 296 -6.83 -14.61 6.64
C LYS A 296 -7.95 -14.03 5.78
N GLU A 297 -9.19 -14.18 6.23
CA GLU A 297 -10.38 -13.68 5.51
C GLU A 297 -10.63 -12.17 5.73
N GLY A 298 -9.75 -11.50 6.48
CA GLY A 298 -9.94 -10.11 6.91
C GLY A 298 -10.80 -9.99 8.18
N TYR A 299 -10.78 -8.80 8.77
CA TYR A 299 -11.71 -8.42 9.82
C TYR A 299 -13.04 -8.02 9.18
N ARG A 300 -14.08 -8.77 9.51
CA ARG A 300 -15.45 -8.54 9.02
C ARG A 300 -16.17 -7.57 9.95
N ALA A 301 -16.63 -6.47 9.38
CA ALA A 301 -17.40 -5.44 10.06
C ALA A 301 -18.57 -4.98 9.18
N TRP A 302 -19.67 -4.58 9.80
CA TRP A 302 -20.80 -4.02 9.07
C TRP A 302 -21.44 -2.87 9.83
N THR A 303 -21.99 -1.92 9.07
CA THR A 303 -22.84 -0.84 9.60
C THR A 303 -24.22 -0.97 9.02
N ARG A 304 -25.26 -0.70 9.82
CA ARG A 304 -26.63 -0.59 9.32
C ARG A 304 -27.04 0.88 9.26
N LYS A 305 -27.30 1.40 8.06
CA LYS A 305 -27.91 2.71 7.87
C LYS A 305 -29.42 2.54 7.75
N GLN A 306 -30.18 3.17 8.65
CA GLN A 306 -31.65 3.14 8.63
C GLN A 306 -32.25 4.50 8.25
N GLN A 307 -31.60 5.58 8.65
CA GLN A 307 -32.06 6.93 8.36
C GLN A 307 -31.40 7.43 7.07
N PHE A 308 -32.19 7.51 6.00
CA PHE A 308 -31.80 8.12 4.74
C PHE A 308 -32.45 9.51 4.59
N PRO A 309 -31.89 10.42 3.79
CA PRO A 309 -32.50 11.71 3.48
C PRO A 309 -33.92 11.57 2.93
N ALA A 310 -34.73 12.62 3.05
CA ALA A 310 -36.12 12.63 2.59
C ALA A 310 -36.26 12.33 1.08
N ASP A 311 -35.30 12.80 0.27
CA ASP A 311 -35.14 12.40 -1.12
C ASP A 311 -33.87 11.55 -1.29
N PRO A 312 -33.97 10.21 -1.15
CA PRO A 312 -32.82 9.33 -1.28
C PRO A 312 -32.54 8.91 -2.74
N VAL A 313 -33.31 9.38 -3.73
CA VAL A 313 -33.16 8.95 -5.12
C VAL A 313 -31.81 9.38 -5.69
N GLY A 314 -31.20 8.52 -6.51
CA GLY A 314 -29.97 8.85 -7.23
C GLY A 314 -28.82 7.89 -6.93
N ASN A 315 -27.61 8.39 -7.13
CA ASN A 315 -26.39 7.58 -7.05
C ASN A 315 -25.82 7.66 -5.65
N TRP A 316 -25.58 6.49 -5.07
CA TRP A 316 -24.94 6.35 -3.78
C TRP A 316 -23.60 5.64 -3.93
N GLN A 317 -22.66 6.06 -3.10
CA GLN A 317 -21.36 5.41 -2.96
C GLN A 317 -21.03 5.27 -1.49
N ILE A 318 -20.45 4.14 -1.14
CA ILE A 318 -19.88 3.91 0.19
C ILE A 318 -18.40 3.73 -0.01
N ARG A 319 -17.63 4.57 0.67
CA ARG A 319 -16.17 4.49 0.69
C ARG A 319 -15.74 3.98 2.05
N VAL A 320 -14.79 3.05 2.04
CA VAL A 320 -14.10 2.58 3.22
C VAL A 320 -12.81 3.36 3.30
N VAL A 321 -12.68 4.23 4.30
CA VAL A 321 -11.53 5.13 4.44
C VAL A 321 -10.87 4.98 5.80
N THR A 322 -9.57 5.24 5.87
CA THR A 322 -8.85 5.38 7.15
C THR A 322 -9.21 6.71 7.82
N ASP A 323 -8.82 6.87 9.09
CA ASP A 323 -8.91 8.14 9.83
C ASP A 323 -8.21 9.32 9.13
N SER A 324 -7.10 9.05 8.44
CA SER A 324 -6.39 10.03 7.63
C SER A 324 -7.06 10.35 6.28
N GLY A 325 -8.15 9.69 5.93
CA GLY A 325 -8.89 9.90 4.66
C GLY A 325 -8.32 9.11 3.48
N GLN A 326 -7.49 8.09 3.72
CA GLN A 326 -6.96 7.23 2.66
C GLN A 326 -8.01 6.20 2.29
N LEU A 327 -8.33 6.09 1.01
CA LEU A 327 -9.28 5.10 0.50
C LEU A 327 -8.68 3.69 0.60
N ILE A 328 -9.46 2.77 1.17
CA ILE A 328 -9.20 1.32 1.22
C ILE A 328 -10.04 0.60 0.15
N GLY A 329 -11.25 1.10 -0.13
CA GLY A 329 -12.05 0.72 -1.30
C GLY A 329 -13.46 1.31 -1.28
N SER A 330 -14.28 1.00 -2.27
CA SER A 330 -15.64 1.56 -2.36
C SER A 330 -16.62 0.65 -3.09
N SER A 331 -17.91 0.86 -2.82
CA SER A 331 -19.03 0.22 -3.52
C SER A 331 -20.05 1.27 -3.90
N ARG A 332 -20.81 1.02 -4.99
CA ARG A 332 -21.82 1.95 -5.51
C ARG A 332 -23.14 1.22 -5.64
N PHE A 333 -24.22 1.95 -5.39
CA PHE A 333 -25.58 1.48 -5.63
C PHE A 333 -26.47 2.64 -6.07
N LYS A 334 -27.61 2.32 -6.68
CA LYS A 334 -28.57 3.31 -7.16
C LYS A 334 -29.90 3.14 -6.46
N VAL A 335 -30.47 4.26 -6.00
CA VAL A 335 -31.82 4.29 -5.43
C VAL A 335 -32.78 4.78 -6.49
N THR A 336 -33.83 4.00 -6.75
CA THR A 336 -34.86 4.28 -7.76
C THR A 336 -36.20 4.57 -7.12
N SER A 337 -36.97 5.47 -7.73
CA SER A 337 -38.32 5.84 -7.26
C SER A 337 -39.39 4.75 -7.47
N GLY A 338 -39.09 3.66 -8.18
CA GLY A 338 -40.01 2.55 -8.44
C GLY A 338 -39.42 1.19 -8.05
N ALA A 339 -40.29 0.21 -7.77
CA ALA A 339 -39.96 -1.16 -7.38
C ALA A 339 -38.97 -1.78 -8.38
N ALA A 340 -37.73 -2.01 -7.93
CA ALA A 340 -36.72 -2.66 -8.73
C ALA A 340 -37.15 -4.13 -8.96
N THR A 341 -37.49 -4.49 -10.20
CA THR A 341 -37.57 -5.89 -10.61
C THR A 341 -36.16 -6.49 -10.45
N PRO A 342 -35.96 -7.56 -9.67
CA PRO A 342 -34.65 -8.19 -9.57
C PRO A 342 -34.24 -8.71 -10.95
N ALA A 343 -33.17 -8.17 -11.52
CA ALA A 343 -32.53 -8.76 -12.69
C ALA A 343 -31.81 -10.05 -12.25
N ALA A 344 -32.56 -11.14 -12.14
CA ALA A 344 -31.98 -12.47 -12.07
C ALA A 344 -31.30 -12.77 -13.41
N LYS A 345 -29.99 -13.03 -13.39
CA LYS A 345 -29.32 -13.66 -14.53
C LYS A 345 -30.03 -15.00 -14.84
N PRO A 346 -30.33 -15.33 -16.10
CA PRO A 346 -30.76 -16.68 -16.44
C PRO A 346 -29.56 -17.61 -16.23
N THR A 347 -29.60 -18.40 -15.16
CA THR A 347 -28.81 -19.63 -15.09
C THR A 347 -29.47 -20.60 -16.05
N GLU A 348 -28.90 -20.78 -17.24
CA GLU A 348 -29.18 -21.94 -18.08
C GLU A 348 -28.80 -23.20 -17.30
N THR A 349 -29.80 -23.83 -16.71
CA THR A 349 -29.73 -25.21 -16.24
C THR A 349 -29.88 -26.10 -17.48
N PRO A 350 -28.89 -26.95 -17.84
CA PRO A 350 -29.09 -27.94 -18.89
C PRO A 350 -30.16 -28.95 -18.43
N PRO A 351 -31.04 -29.44 -19.31
CA PRO A 351 -32.05 -30.42 -18.91
C PRO A 351 -31.36 -31.72 -18.48
N VAL A 352 -31.78 -32.21 -17.31
CA VAL A 352 -31.44 -33.53 -16.78
C VAL A 352 -31.97 -34.59 -17.74
N THR A 353 -31.06 -35.22 -18.49
CA THR A 353 -31.37 -36.41 -19.28
C THR A 353 -31.60 -37.58 -18.32
N GLN A 354 -32.83 -38.07 -18.25
CA GLN A 354 -33.15 -39.32 -17.54
C GLN A 354 -32.49 -40.52 -18.25
N PRO A 355 -31.92 -41.50 -17.53
CA PRO A 355 -31.43 -42.73 -18.16
C PRO A 355 -32.61 -43.62 -18.56
N VAL A 356 -32.67 -43.97 -19.84
CA VAL A 356 -33.59 -44.99 -20.38
C VAL A 356 -33.03 -46.38 -20.06
N THR A 357 -33.79 -47.17 -19.32
CA THR A 357 -33.54 -48.60 -19.08
C THR A 357 -33.68 -49.40 -20.38
N PRO A 358 -32.75 -50.29 -20.76
CA PRO A 358 -32.96 -51.16 -21.90
C PRO A 358 -33.83 -52.37 -21.50
N THR A 359 -35.00 -52.48 -22.13
CA THR A 359 -35.85 -53.69 -22.10
C THR A 359 -35.29 -54.72 -23.09
N THR A 360 -34.72 -55.79 -22.56
CA THR A 360 -34.35 -56.99 -23.30
C THR A 360 -35.61 -57.65 -23.87
N THR A 361 -35.72 -57.75 -25.20
CA THR A 361 -36.71 -58.61 -25.86
C THR A 361 -35.96 -59.72 -26.61
N LEU A 362 -36.08 -60.94 -26.10
CA LEU A 362 -35.66 -62.17 -26.76
C LEU A 362 -36.75 -62.57 -27.76
N THR A 363 -36.40 -62.71 -29.04
CA THR A 363 -37.29 -63.22 -30.09
C THR A 363 -36.93 -64.67 -30.38
N SER A 364 -37.80 -65.60 -30.00
CA SER A 364 -37.93 -66.95 -30.57
C SER A 364 -38.63 -66.83 -31.92
N THR A 365 -38.22 -67.47 -33.02
CA THR A 365 -38.57 -68.82 -33.56
C THR A 365 -38.32 -68.75 -35.10
N PRO A 366 -38.34 -69.84 -35.90
CA PRO A 366 -38.72 -71.23 -35.62
C PRO A 366 -37.56 -72.23 -35.50
#